data_AF-A0A502GM13-F1
#
_entry.id   AF-A0A502GM13-F1
#
_cell.length_a   1.000
_cell.length_b   1.000
_cell.length_c   1.000
_cell.angle_alpha   90.00
_cell.angle_beta   90.00
_cell.angle_gamma   90.00
#
_symmetry.space_group_name_H-M   'P 1'
#
loop_
_entity.id
_entity.type
_entity.pdbx_description
1 polymer ?
#
loop_
_entity_poly.entity_id
_entity_poly.type
_entity_poly.pdbx_seq_one_letter_code
_entity_poly.pdbx_strand_id
1 'polypeptide(L)'
;MNNINNNSRFTRYFMLPLMLATLILAVSGCGDKEPAQRKAFIDFLQTRVLAKQTVSVPQLTKEERDQFGPYSADYALITDFHKQMNSEMNASLGPVFAGLNETVTVGKLLEKRDDLQKMVESSANWREKLVVLRKQADTRHSALKQPDDLKVVYNQAYEKVVVQPSEVAEQAFTLLPKVLTLVVAKADFIKAQGKKVTISGNTLQFDKQATLDKYNAIQQQLLPLNAELIKLSGQMQKMVR
;
A
#
# COMPACT_ATOMS: atom_id res chain seq x y z
N MET A 1 46.38 -85.33 28.28
CA MET A 1 44.93 -85.37 28.02
C MET A 1 44.41 -83.93 28.08
N ASN A 2 44.32 -83.24 26.94
CA ASN A 2 43.79 -81.88 26.85
C ASN A 2 42.43 -81.92 26.16
N ASN A 3 41.38 -81.52 26.87
CA ASN A 3 40.00 -81.55 26.43
C ASN A 3 39.53 -80.13 26.06
N ILE A 4 39.28 -79.96 24.76
CA ILE A 4 38.18 -79.24 24.11
C ILE A 4 37.49 -78.13 24.93
N ASN A 5 37.56 -76.87 24.46
CA ASN A 5 36.34 -76.20 23.96
C ASN A 5 36.65 -74.99 23.07
N ASN A 6 36.21 -75.11 21.82
CA ASN A 6 36.35 -74.13 20.75
C ASN A 6 34.93 -73.75 20.31
N ASN A 7 34.39 -72.62 20.78
CA ASN A 7 33.28 -71.93 20.11
C ASN A 7 32.95 -70.57 20.76
N SER A 8 33.65 -69.52 20.33
CA SER A 8 33.21 -68.13 20.61
C SER A 8 33.77 -67.14 19.58
N ARG A 9 33.86 -67.55 18.31
CA ARG A 9 34.35 -66.67 17.24
C ARG A 9 33.37 -66.44 16.09
N PHE A 10 32.25 -67.15 16.05
CA PHE A 10 31.27 -67.03 14.96
C PHE A 10 30.18 -65.98 15.21
N THR A 11 29.90 -65.63 16.47
CA THR A 11 28.81 -64.70 16.82
C THR A 11 29.20 -63.22 16.76
N ARG A 12 30.50 -62.92 16.56
CA ARG A 12 31.03 -61.54 16.61
C ARG A 12 31.13 -60.85 15.24
N TYR A 13 30.99 -61.59 14.15
CA TYR A 13 31.09 -61.06 12.78
C TYR A 13 29.73 -60.86 12.08
N PHE A 14 28.63 -61.34 12.68
CA PHE A 14 27.28 -61.19 12.10
C PHE A 14 26.47 -60.04 12.72
N MET A 15 26.95 -59.46 13.84
CA MET A 15 26.29 -58.38 14.59
C MET A 15 26.99 -57.02 14.44
N LEU A 16 27.85 -56.83 13.44
CA LEU A 16 28.48 -55.53 13.14
C LEU A 16 27.94 -54.78 11.91
N PRO A 17 27.33 -55.40 10.87
CA PRO A 17 26.77 -54.60 9.77
C PRO A 17 25.36 -54.08 10.08
N LEU A 18 24.65 -54.63 11.06
CA LEU A 18 23.30 -54.18 11.44
C LEU A 18 23.29 -52.90 12.29
N MET A 19 24.40 -52.59 12.98
CA MET A 19 24.52 -51.37 13.80
C MET A 19 25.07 -50.14 13.05
N LEU A 20 25.59 -50.32 11.82
CA LEU A 20 25.97 -49.20 10.94
C LEU A 20 24.87 -48.83 9.92
N ALA A 21 23.89 -49.71 9.70
CA ALA A 21 22.77 -49.43 8.79
C ALA A 21 21.62 -48.61 9.42
N THR A 22 21.60 -48.45 10.75
CA THR A 22 20.58 -47.62 11.45
C THR A 22 20.99 -46.16 11.60
N LEU A 23 22.26 -45.81 11.35
CA LEU A 23 22.74 -44.42 11.48
C LEU A 23 22.39 -43.53 10.27
N ILE A 24 21.96 -44.12 9.15
CA ILE A 24 21.59 -43.37 7.93
C ILE A 24 20.08 -43.01 7.91
N LEU A 25 19.27 -43.59 8.81
CA LEU A 25 17.86 -43.26 8.98
C LEU A 25 17.58 -42.27 10.13
N ALA A 26 18.63 -41.78 10.80
CA ALA A 26 18.52 -40.79 11.88
C ALA A 26 18.63 -39.33 11.41
N VAL A 27 18.56 -39.05 10.10
CA VAL A 27 18.48 -37.67 9.56
C VAL A 27 17.05 -37.30 9.12
N SER A 28 16.12 -38.25 9.09
CA SER A 28 14.72 -38.01 8.70
C SER A 28 13.78 -37.87 9.92
N GLY A 29 14.12 -36.97 10.85
CA GLY A 29 13.35 -36.80 12.10
C GLY A 29 13.56 -35.50 12.89
N CYS A 30 14.20 -34.47 12.31
CA CYS A 30 14.08 -33.10 12.83
C CYS A 30 12.88 -32.48 12.09
N GLY A 31 11.70 -32.54 12.70
CA GLY A 31 10.41 -32.29 12.04
C GLY A 31 10.40 -31.01 11.21
N ASP A 32 10.32 -31.17 9.89
CA ASP A 32 10.17 -30.04 8.98
C ASP A 32 8.86 -29.31 9.33
N LYS A 33 9.00 -28.14 9.94
CA LYS A 33 7.86 -27.30 10.33
C LYS A 33 7.28 -26.58 9.12
N GLU A 34 7.98 -26.58 7.99
CA GLU A 34 7.63 -25.79 6.82
C GLU A 34 6.20 -26.08 6.32
N PRO A 35 5.71 -27.34 6.19
CA PRO A 35 4.34 -27.57 5.74
C PRO A 35 3.28 -26.99 6.68
N ALA A 36 3.52 -27.05 7.99
CA ALA A 36 2.62 -26.50 9.00
C ALA A 36 2.68 -24.96 9.03
N GLN A 37 3.88 -24.38 8.90
CA GLN A 37 4.11 -22.94 8.79
C GLN A 37 3.42 -22.36 7.55
N ARG A 38 3.61 -23.01 6.40
CA ARG A 38 3.00 -22.64 5.13
C ARG A 38 1.48 -22.68 5.22
N LYS A 39 0.92 -23.77 5.76
CA LYS A 39 -0.53 -23.89 5.96
C LYS A 39 -1.07 -22.77 6.84
N ALA A 40 -0.43 -22.52 7.98
CA ALA A 40 -0.88 -21.46 8.90
C ALA A 40 -0.83 -20.07 8.25
N PHE A 41 0.21 -19.79 7.45
CA PHE A 41 0.33 -18.52 6.75
C PHE A 41 -0.68 -18.38 5.61
N ILE A 42 -0.93 -19.43 4.83
CA ILE A 42 -2.00 -19.46 3.81
C ILE A 42 -3.36 -19.20 4.47
N ASP A 43 -3.68 -19.91 5.56
CA ASP A 43 -4.94 -19.76 6.28
C ASP A 43 -5.10 -18.32 6.80
N PHE A 44 -4.02 -17.71 7.30
CA PHE A 44 -4.00 -16.30 7.71
C PHE A 44 -4.28 -15.34 6.54
N LEU A 45 -3.57 -15.50 5.40
CA LEU A 45 -3.78 -14.65 4.22
C LEU A 45 -5.22 -14.76 3.71
N GLN A 46 -5.76 -15.98 3.63
CA GLN A 46 -7.12 -16.22 3.18
C GLN A 46 -8.17 -15.59 4.10
N THR A 47 -8.02 -15.76 5.42
CA THR A 47 -9.07 -15.37 6.38
C THR A 47 -8.97 -13.92 6.85
N ARG A 48 -7.74 -13.41 7.02
CA ARG A 48 -7.50 -12.09 7.61
C ARG A 48 -7.19 -11.01 6.58
N VAL A 49 -6.74 -11.39 5.38
CA VAL A 49 -6.46 -10.44 4.28
C VAL A 49 -7.49 -10.58 3.17
N LEU A 50 -7.63 -11.75 2.55
CA LEU A 50 -8.44 -11.94 1.34
C LEU A 50 -9.95 -11.92 1.61
N ALA A 51 -10.42 -12.59 2.65
CA ALA A 51 -11.85 -12.67 2.98
C ALA A 51 -12.46 -11.33 3.44
N LYS A 52 -11.65 -10.33 3.79
CA LYS A 52 -12.14 -8.99 4.12
C LYS A 52 -12.61 -8.27 2.87
N GLN A 53 -13.68 -7.48 2.93
CA GLN A 53 -14.04 -6.66 1.76
C GLN A 53 -13.11 -5.45 1.64
N THR A 54 -12.63 -4.94 2.76
CA THR A 54 -11.70 -3.83 2.85
C THR A 54 -10.25 -4.25 2.63
N VAL A 55 -9.43 -3.28 2.26
CA VAL A 55 -7.98 -3.36 2.32
C VAL A 55 -7.59 -3.40 3.79
N SER A 56 -7.24 -4.60 4.27
CA SER A 56 -6.82 -4.83 5.64
C SER A 56 -5.45 -5.48 5.64
N VAL A 57 -4.49 -4.82 6.28
CA VAL A 57 -3.12 -5.30 6.45
C VAL A 57 -2.85 -5.46 7.95
N PRO A 58 -3.32 -6.57 8.57
CA PRO A 58 -3.12 -6.82 9.99
C PRO A 58 -1.63 -6.96 10.32
N GLN A 59 -1.23 -6.41 11.47
CA GLN A 59 0.10 -6.66 12.03
C GLN A 59 0.15 -8.06 12.65
N LEU A 60 1.26 -8.76 12.45
CA LEU A 60 1.46 -10.07 13.06
C LEU A 60 1.67 -9.96 14.57
N THR A 61 1.08 -10.86 15.34
CA THR A 61 1.47 -11.05 16.76
C THR A 61 2.81 -11.78 16.86
N LYS A 62 3.35 -11.93 18.07
CA LYS A 62 4.57 -12.72 18.27
C LYS A 62 4.32 -14.19 17.93
N GLU A 63 3.19 -14.71 18.37
CA GLU A 63 2.76 -16.10 18.17
C GLU A 63 2.56 -16.39 16.68
N GLU A 64 1.94 -15.48 15.93
CA GLU A 64 1.79 -15.62 14.48
C GLU A 64 3.16 -15.64 13.77
N ARG A 65 4.10 -14.78 14.19
CA ARG A 65 5.47 -14.80 13.63
C ARG A 65 6.17 -16.14 13.88
N ASP A 66 6.06 -16.64 15.10
CA ASP A 66 6.64 -17.94 15.49
C ASP A 66 5.98 -19.09 14.71
N GLN A 67 4.67 -19.01 14.48
CA GLN A 67 3.89 -20.01 13.75
C GLN A 67 4.14 -20.00 12.24
N PHE A 68 4.40 -18.83 11.63
CA PHE A 68 4.64 -18.72 10.18
C PHE A 68 6.10 -18.94 9.81
N GLY A 69 7.02 -18.82 10.77
CA GLY A 69 8.45 -18.96 10.54
C GLY A 69 8.95 -17.99 9.45
N PRO A 70 9.65 -18.48 8.42
CA PRO A 70 10.25 -17.62 7.39
C PRO A 70 9.22 -16.79 6.61
N TYR A 71 7.98 -17.26 6.48
CA TYR A 71 6.91 -16.55 5.76
C TYR A 71 6.49 -15.23 6.43
N SER A 72 6.84 -15.04 7.71
CA SER A 72 6.71 -13.74 8.37
C SER A 72 7.49 -12.64 7.68
N ALA A 73 8.65 -12.97 7.09
CA ALA A 73 9.49 -12.02 6.35
C ALA A 73 8.86 -11.68 4.99
N ASP A 74 8.24 -12.66 4.31
CA ASP A 74 7.48 -12.41 3.08
C ASP A 74 6.32 -11.46 3.34
N TYR A 75 5.61 -11.65 4.46
CA TYR A 75 4.51 -10.76 4.85
C TYR A 75 5.00 -9.37 5.26
N ALA A 76 6.22 -9.25 5.80
CA ALA A 76 6.81 -7.96 6.14
C ALA A 76 6.90 -7.02 4.92
N LEU A 77 7.08 -7.56 3.72
CA LEU A 77 7.04 -6.79 2.47
C LEU A 77 5.72 -6.01 2.33
N ILE A 78 4.59 -6.69 2.52
CA ILE A 78 3.24 -6.12 2.46
C ILE A 78 3.06 -5.07 3.55
N THR A 79 3.43 -5.38 4.80
CA THR A 79 3.25 -4.45 5.92
C THR A 79 4.13 -3.20 5.78
N ASP A 80 5.35 -3.36 5.28
CA ASP A 80 6.30 -2.25 5.08
C ASP A 80 5.85 -1.33 3.96
N PHE A 81 5.37 -1.90 2.85
CA PHE A 81 4.79 -1.12 1.76
C PHE A 81 3.58 -0.33 2.27
N HIS A 82 2.64 -1.01 2.94
CA HIS A 82 1.43 -0.37 3.46
C HIS A 82 1.75 0.77 4.45
N LYS A 83 2.74 0.57 5.34
CA LYS A 83 3.20 1.63 6.26
C LYS A 83 3.76 2.84 5.52
N GLN A 84 4.63 2.61 4.53
CA GLN A 84 5.24 3.68 3.74
C GLN A 84 4.21 4.42 2.90
N MET A 85 3.33 3.69 2.21
CA MET A 85 2.27 4.29 1.41
C MET A 85 1.32 5.14 2.26
N ASN A 86 0.89 4.64 3.43
CA ASN A 86 0.04 5.42 4.33
C ASN A 86 0.76 6.66 4.86
N SER A 87 2.06 6.57 5.14
CA SER A 87 2.86 7.73 5.55
C SER A 87 2.89 8.81 4.45
N GLU A 88 3.20 8.41 3.20
CA GLU A 88 3.23 9.33 2.06
C GLU A 88 1.85 9.91 1.76
N MET A 89 0.78 9.10 1.81
CA MET A 89 -0.59 9.56 1.62
C MET A 89 -1.01 10.55 2.71
N ASN A 90 -0.73 10.27 3.98
CA ASN A 90 -1.10 11.18 5.07
C ASN A 90 -0.35 12.51 4.98
N ALA A 91 0.95 12.46 4.67
CA ALA A 91 1.79 13.65 4.52
C ALA A 91 1.36 14.51 3.31
N SER A 92 0.92 13.87 2.22
CA SER A 92 0.51 14.56 0.99
C SER A 92 -0.93 15.06 1.03
N LEU A 93 -1.87 14.20 1.43
CA LEU A 93 -3.31 14.45 1.29
C LEU A 93 -3.91 15.18 2.49
N GLY A 94 -3.40 14.95 3.71
CA GLY A 94 -3.91 15.59 4.92
C GLY A 94 -3.95 17.12 4.81
N PRO A 95 -2.82 17.78 4.46
CA PRO A 95 -2.77 19.23 4.28
C PRO A 95 -3.69 19.74 3.16
N VAL A 96 -3.82 18.98 2.06
CA VAL A 96 -4.70 19.35 0.93
C VAL A 96 -6.15 19.38 1.36
N PHE A 97 -6.63 18.33 2.03
CA PHE A 97 -8.01 18.29 2.49
C PHE A 97 -8.33 19.39 3.50
N ALA A 98 -7.41 19.65 4.44
CA ALA A 98 -7.56 20.74 5.39
C ALA A 98 -7.61 22.10 4.67
N GLY A 99 -6.65 22.37 3.78
CA GLY A 99 -6.57 23.62 3.03
C GLY A 99 -7.79 23.88 2.15
N LEU A 100 -8.23 22.88 1.38
CA LEU A 100 -9.42 23.02 0.54
C LEU A 100 -10.70 23.25 1.36
N ASN A 101 -10.86 22.55 2.49
CA ASN A 101 -12.01 22.71 3.37
C ASN A 101 -12.07 24.09 4.05
N GLU A 102 -10.93 24.78 4.22
CA GLU A 102 -10.89 26.15 4.74
C GLU A 102 -11.26 27.21 3.68
N THR A 103 -11.24 26.85 2.38
CA THR A 103 -11.37 27.81 1.26
C THR A 103 -12.78 27.94 0.67
N VAL A 104 -13.82 27.52 1.40
CA VAL A 104 -15.22 27.47 0.89
C VAL A 104 -15.78 28.85 0.52
N THR A 105 -15.26 29.92 1.13
CA THR A 105 -15.63 31.31 0.79
C THR A 105 -14.55 31.97 -0.05
N VAL A 106 -14.95 32.95 -0.87
CA VAL A 106 -14.00 33.72 -1.69
C VAL A 106 -12.95 34.41 -0.84
N GLY A 107 -13.36 35.02 0.29
CA GLY A 107 -12.43 35.70 1.20
C GLY A 107 -11.36 34.76 1.73
N LYS A 108 -11.75 33.56 2.19
CA LYS A 108 -10.80 32.56 2.67
C LYS A 108 -9.94 31.97 1.56
N LEU A 109 -10.48 31.76 0.37
CA LEU A 109 -9.71 31.34 -0.79
C LEU A 109 -8.57 32.33 -1.10
N LEU A 110 -8.86 33.63 -1.07
CA LEU A 110 -7.85 34.67 -1.31
C LEU A 110 -6.81 34.74 -0.19
N GLU A 111 -7.24 34.60 1.08
CA GLU A 111 -6.36 34.56 2.25
C GLU A 111 -5.39 33.38 2.21
N LYS A 112 -5.88 32.20 1.80
CA LYS A 112 -5.12 30.93 1.77
C LYS A 112 -4.42 30.64 0.45
N ARG A 113 -4.47 31.57 -0.51
CA ARG A 113 -3.93 31.36 -1.86
C ARG A 113 -2.48 30.91 -1.85
N ASP A 114 -1.63 31.53 -1.03
CA ASP A 114 -0.20 31.20 -1.00
C ASP A 114 0.08 29.85 -0.34
N ASP A 115 -0.75 29.43 0.63
CA ASP A 115 -0.68 28.09 1.20
C ASP A 115 -1.09 27.03 0.16
N LEU A 116 -2.13 27.29 -0.63
CA LEU A 116 -2.55 26.42 -1.74
C LEU A 116 -1.47 26.33 -2.83
N GLN A 117 -0.79 27.44 -3.13
CA GLN A 117 0.34 27.44 -4.07
C GLN A 117 1.50 26.56 -3.58
N LYS A 118 1.85 26.62 -2.29
CA LYS A 118 2.84 25.70 -1.70
C LYS A 118 2.42 24.24 -1.80
N MET A 119 1.12 23.96 -1.74
CA MET A 119 0.59 22.59 -1.97
C MET A 119 0.72 22.16 -3.43
N VAL A 120 0.52 23.07 -4.40
CA VAL A 120 0.81 22.79 -5.82
C VAL A 120 2.29 22.41 -5.99
N GLU A 121 3.19 23.20 -5.41
CA GLU A 121 4.64 22.97 -5.50
C GLU A 121 5.06 21.64 -4.86
N SER A 122 4.54 21.34 -3.66
CA SER A 122 4.85 20.07 -2.99
C SER A 122 4.27 18.86 -3.72
N SER A 123 3.21 19.04 -4.51
CA SER A 123 2.57 17.97 -5.26
C SER A 123 3.35 17.44 -6.45
N ALA A 124 4.39 18.15 -6.89
CA ALA A 124 5.18 17.80 -8.07
C ALA A 124 5.79 16.39 -8.02
N ASN A 125 6.08 15.87 -6.82
CA ASN A 125 6.75 14.57 -6.66
C ASN A 125 5.89 13.46 -6.03
N TRP A 126 4.63 13.73 -5.66
CA TRP A 126 3.79 12.74 -4.97
C TRP A 126 3.64 11.45 -5.77
N ARG A 127 3.33 11.59 -7.07
CA ARG A 127 3.19 10.44 -7.98
C ARG A 127 4.51 9.68 -8.12
N GLU A 128 5.62 10.39 -8.32
CA GLU A 128 6.93 9.76 -8.48
C GLU A 128 7.33 8.93 -7.26
N LYS A 129 7.15 9.48 -6.06
CA LYS A 129 7.43 8.76 -4.80
C LYS A 129 6.61 7.47 -4.69
N LEU A 130 5.32 7.53 -5.02
CA LEU A 130 4.45 6.35 -5.01
C LEU A 130 4.91 5.31 -6.03
N VAL A 131 5.25 5.72 -7.25
CA VAL A 131 5.74 4.83 -8.32
C VAL A 131 7.05 4.16 -7.90
N VAL A 132 7.98 4.89 -7.28
CA VAL A 132 9.24 4.35 -6.77
C VAL A 132 8.98 3.33 -5.65
N LEU A 133 8.15 3.69 -4.67
CA LEU A 133 7.77 2.80 -3.57
C LEU A 133 7.14 1.51 -4.11
N ARG A 134 6.25 1.64 -5.09
CA ARG A 134 5.57 0.53 -5.73
C ARG A 134 6.55 -0.40 -6.45
N LYS A 135 7.43 0.18 -7.28
CA LYS A 135 8.46 -0.57 -8.01
C LYS A 135 9.39 -1.35 -7.08
N GLN A 136 9.75 -0.77 -5.94
CA GLN A 136 10.56 -1.47 -4.92
C GLN A 136 9.81 -2.66 -4.32
N ALA A 137 8.51 -2.51 -4.04
CA ALA A 137 7.68 -3.62 -3.58
C ALA A 137 7.56 -4.71 -4.66
N ASP A 138 7.34 -4.34 -5.92
CA ASP A 138 7.22 -5.28 -7.04
C ASP A 138 8.50 -6.08 -7.25
N THR A 139 9.65 -5.40 -7.17
CA THR A 139 10.96 -6.03 -7.31
C THR A 139 11.17 -7.07 -6.21
N ARG A 140 10.91 -6.69 -4.93
CA ARG A 140 11.01 -7.63 -3.80
C ARG A 140 10.04 -8.80 -3.95
N HIS A 141 8.82 -8.54 -4.40
CA HIS A 141 7.79 -9.55 -4.60
C HIS A 141 8.20 -10.58 -5.66
N SER A 142 8.70 -10.11 -6.81
CA SER A 142 9.16 -10.97 -7.90
C SER A 142 10.36 -11.87 -7.53
N ALA A 143 11.14 -11.45 -6.53
CA ALA A 143 12.30 -12.19 -6.05
C ALA A 143 11.97 -13.25 -4.97
N LEU A 144 10.72 -13.31 -4.49
CA LEU A 144 10.30 -14.28 -3.48
C LEU A 144 10.36 -15.71 -4.04
N LYS A 145 10.88 -16.63 -3.23
CA LYS A 145 10.99 -18.06 -3.55
C LYS A 145 10.00 -18.84 -2.70
N GLN A 146 8.74 -18.84 -3.12
CA GLN A 146 7.63 -19.49 -2.42
C GLN A 146 7.23 -20.81 -3.09
N PRO A 147 6.77 -21.82 -2.33
CA PRO A 147 6.07 -22.97 -2.89
C PRO A 147 4.81 -22.55 -3.69
N ASP A 148 4.44 -23.35 -4.69
CA ASP A 148 3.41 -22.97 -5.67
C ASP A 148 2.04 -22.69 -5.04
N ASP A 149 1.64 -23.48 -4.04
CA ASP A 149 0.38 -23.30 -3.30
C ASP A 149 0.34 -21.97 -2.54
N LEU A 150 1.43 -21.61 -1.87
CA LEU A 150 1.54 -20.32 -1.19
C LEU A 150 1.61 -19.17 -2.19
N LYS A 151 2.40 -19.31 -3.26
CA LYS A 151 2.62 -18.24 -4.25
C LYS A 151 1.30 -17.74 -4.83
N VAL A 152 0.37 -18.64 -5.13
CA VAL A 152 -0.96 -18.26 -5.66
C VAL A 152 -1.73 -17.38 -4.66
N VAL A 153 -1.77 -17.78 -3.38
CA VAL A 153 -2.50 -17.05 -2.32
C VAL A 153 -1.81 -15.73 -1.98
N TYR A 154 -0.47 -15.72 -1.92
CA TYR A 154 0.32 -14.52 -1.69
C TYR A 154 0.12 -13.51 -2.82
N ASN A 155 0.16 -13.93 -4.08
CA ASN A 155 -0.09 -13.06 -5.23
C ASN A 155 -1.46 -12.39 -5.16
N GLN A 156 -2.51 -13.13 -4.76
CA GLN A 156 -3.84 -12.55 -4.57
C GLN A 156 -3.86 -11.51 -3.45
N ALA A 157 -3.17 -11.79 -2.34
CA ALA A 157 -3.06 -10.85 -1.23
C ALA A 157 -2.32 -9.59 -1.67
N TYR A 158 -1.18 -9.76 -2.35
CA TYR A 158 -0.37 -8.69 -2.92
C TYR A 158 -1.18 -7.82 -3.90
N GLU A 159 -1.90 -8.45 -4.83
CA GLU A 159 -2.83 -7.79 -5.76
C GLU A 159 -3.76 -6.84 -5.02
N LYS A 160 -4.44 -7.38 -4.01
CA LYS A 160 -5.47 -6.68 -3.27
C LYS A 160 -4.94 -5.54 -2.39
N VAL A 161 -3.83 -5.73 -1.69
CA VAL A 161 -3.39 -4.78 -0.65
C VAL A 161 -2.20 -3.92 -1.04
N VAL A 162 -1.56 -4.22 -2.16
CA VAL A 162 -0.45 -3.43 -2.70
C VAL A 162 -0.83 -2.84 -4.06
N VAL A 163 -1.35 -3.64 -5.00
CA VAL A 163 -1.58 -3.20 -6.39
C VAL A 163 -2.77 -2.26 -6.49
N GLN A 164 -3.95 -2.75 -6.15
CA GLN A 164 -5.18 -1.95 -6.25
C GLN A 164 -5.09 -0.62 -5.48
N PRO A 165 -4.56 -0.56 -4.23
CA PRO A 165 -4.46 0.71 -3.52
C PRO A 165 -3.45 1.67 -4.16
N SER A 166 -2.37 1.15 -4.76
CA SER A 166 -1.39 1.98 -5.48
C SER A 166 -2.02 2.64 -6.71
N GLU A 167 -2.80 1.90 -7.48
CA GLU A 167 -3.47 2.43 -8.69
C GLU A 167 -4.46 3.55 -8.34
N VAL A 168 -5.21 3.38 -7.24
CA VAL A 168 -6.14 4.41 -6.76
C VAL A 168 -5.38 5.63 -6.25
N ALA A 169 -4.29 5.43 -5.50
CA ALA A 169 -3.47 6.53 -5.02
C ALA A 169 -2.78 7.30 -6.17
N GLU A 170 -2.36 6.60 -7.23
CA GLU A 170 -1.77 7.21 -8.42
C GLU A 170 -2.79 8.08 -9.18
N GLN A 171 -4.05 7.64 -9.26
CA GLN A 171 -5.15 8.45 -9.78
C GLN A 171 -5.33 9.72 -8.93
N ALA A 172 -5.31 9.60 -7.59
CA ALA A 172 -5.42 10.75 -6.69
C ALA A 172 -4.28 11.75 -6.89
N PHE A 173 -3.04 11.26 -6.93
CA PHE A 173 -1.84 12.08 -7.13
C PHE A 173 -1.72 12.65 -8.55
N THR A 174 -2.53 12.18 -9.50
CA THR A 174 -2.65 12.78 -10.83
C THR A 174 -3.72 13.88 -10.88
N LEU A 175 -4.82 13.67 -10.15
CA LEU A 175 -5.99 14.54 -10.21
C LEU A 175 -5.87 15.75 -9.29
N LEU A 176 -5.42 15.54 -8.04
CA LEU A 176 -5.35 16.61 -7.04
C LEU A 176 -4.45 17.79 -7.43
N PRO A 177 -3.25 17.59 -8.02
CA PRO A 177 -2.43 18.71 -8.47
C PRO A 177 -3.14 19.61 -9.48
N LYS A 178 -3.94 19.03 -10.39
CA LYS A 178 -4.71 19.77 -11.39
C LYS A 178 -5.78 20.64 -10.72
N VAL A 179 -6.47 20.08 -9.74
CA VAL A 179 -7.49 20.81 -8.97
C VAL A 179 -6.86 21.93 -8.16
N LEU A 180 -5.78 21.66 -7.43
CA LEU A 180 -5.04 22.67 -6.68
C LEU A 180 -4.58 23.82 -7.59
N THR A 181 -4.00 23.49 -8.74
CA THR A 181 -3.53 24.47 -9.73
C THR A 181 -4.67 25.37 -10.21
N LEU A 182 -5.83 24.80 -10.54
CA LEU A 182 -6.99 25.58 -10.99
C LEU A 182 -7.63 26.39 -9.87
N VAL A 183 -7.61 25.90 -8.62
CA VAL A 183 -8.08 26.65 -7.45
C VAL A 183 -7.17 27.87 -7.19
N VAL A 184 -5.85 27.70 -7.30
CA VAL A 184 -4.90 28.82 -7.21
C VAL A 184 -5.08 29.80 -8.37
N ALA A 185 -5.21 29.30 -9.61
CA ALA A 185 -5.47 30.14 -10.78
C ALA A 185 -6.77 30.94 -10.65
N LYS A 186 -7.81 30.34 -10.06
CA LYS A 186 -9.07 31.03 -9.71
C LYS A 186 -8.81 32.16 -8.71
N ALA A 187 -8.07 31.90 -7.64
CA ALA A 187 -7.72 32.91 -6.64
C ALA A 187 -6.91 34.07 -7.25
N ASP A 188 -5.91 33.74 -8.08
CA ASP A 188 -5.10 34.72 -8.81
C ASP A 188 -5.93 35.58 -9.74
N PHE A 189 -6.83 34.96 -10.49
CA PHE A 189 -7.71 35.67 -11.40
C PHE A 189 -8.60 36.69 -10.66
N ILE A 190 -9.20 36.29 -9.53
CA ILE A 190 -10.02 37.18 -8.70
C ILE A 190 -9.15 38.31 -8.13
N LYS A 191 -7.99 37.99 -7.56
CA LYS A 191 -7.05 38.97 -7.00
C LYS A 191 -6.61 40.01 -8.03
N ALA A 192 -6.34 39.57 -9.26
CA ALA A 192 -5.93 40.44 -10.37
C ALA A 192 -7.01 41.43 -10.84
N GLN A 193 -8.30 41.18 -10.56
CA GLN A 193 -9.37 42.14 -10.91
C GLN A 193 -9.37 43.38 -10.00
N GLY A 194 -8.86 43.26 -8.77
CA GLY A 194 -8.85 44.36 -7.80
C GLY A 194 -10.25 44.94 -7.59
N LYS A 195 -10.42 46.25 -7.83
CA LYS A 195 -11.71 46.94 -7.68
C LYS A 195 -12.74 46.61 -8.77
N LYS A 196 -12.37 45.87 -9.82
CA LYS A 196 -13.26 45.50 -10.94
C LYS A 196 -14.13 44.26 -10.65
N VAL A 197 -14.03 43.74 -9.43
CA VAL A 197 -14.85 42.65 -8.91
C VAL A 197 -15.38 43.05 -7.54
N THR A 198 -16.70 42.97 -7.38
CA THR A 198 -17.34 43.11 -6.08
C THR A 198 -17.56 41.72 -5.48
N ILE A 199 -17.11 41.53 -4.24
CA ILE A 199 -17.27 40.28 -3.49
C ILE A 199 -18.36 40.52 -2.44
N SER A 200 -19.50 39.84 -2.58
CA SER A 200 -20.61 39.90 -1.64
C SER A 200 -20.91 38.50 -1.12
N GLY A 201 -20.30 38.16 0.03
CA GLY A 201 -20.33 36.79 0.56
C GLY A 201 -19.62 35.83 -0.40
N ASN A 202 -20.38 34.88 -0.95
CA ASN A 202 -19.88 33.93 -1.96
C ASN A 202 -20.18 34.35 -3.41
N THR A 203 -20.84 35.49 -3.62
CA THR A 203 -21.16 36.00 -4.95
C THR A 203 -20.04 36.90 -5.45
N LEU A 204 -19.64 36.69 -6.70
CA LEU A 204 -18.72 37.56 -7.44
C LEU A 204 -19.48 38.31 -8.51
N GLN A 205 -19.37 39.64 -8.51
CA GLN A 205 -19.90 40.48 -9.57
C GLN A 205 -18.75 41.16 -10.29
N PHE A 206 -18.60 40.89 -11.58
CA PHE A 206 -17.56 41.49 -12.42
C PHE A 206 -18.13 42.64 -13.25
N ASP A 207 -17.35 43.70 -13.43
CA ASP A 207 -17.77 44.89 -14.18
C ASP A 207 -17.96 44.65 -15.68
N LYS A 208 -17.34 43.59 -16.22
CA LYS A 208 -17.31 43.28 -17.66
C LYS A 208 -17.64 41.81 -17.91
N GLN A 209 -18.45 41.58 -18.94
CA GLN A 209 -18.81 40.23 -19.39
C GLN A 209 -17.58 39.40 -19.76
N ALA A 210 -16.62 39.97 -20.50
CA ALA A 210 -15.40 39.26 -20.87
C ALA A 210 -14.56 38.76 -19.67
N THR A 211 -14.65 39.44 -18.51
CA THR A 211 -13.99 39.00 -17.27
C THR A 211 -14.77 37.86 -16.63
N LEU A 212 -16.10 37.96 -16.60
CA LEU A 212 -16.99 36.90 -16.15
C LEU A 212 -16.81 35.62 -16.99
N ASP A 213 -16.68 35.74 -18.32
CA ASP A 213 -16.47 34.60 -19.21
C ASP A 213 -15.17 33.86 -18.90
N LYS A 214 -14.08 34.59 -18.62
CA LYS A 214 -12.80 33.99 -18.20
C LYS A 214 -12.92 33.28 -16.84
N TYR A 215 -13.61 33.89 -15.87
CA TYR A 215 -13.88 33.25 -14.59
C TYR A 215 -14.68 31.95 -14.76
N ASN A 216 -15.73 31.99 -15.58
CA ASN A 216 -16.58 30.85 -15.88
C ASN A 216 -15.81 29.74 -16.60
N ALA A 217 -14.87 30.08 -17.49
CA ALA A 217 -14.01 29.10 -18.14
C ALA A 217 -13.16 28.32 -17.12
N ILE A 218 -12.61 28.98 -16.08
CA ILE A 218 -11.91 28.30 -14.98
C ILE A 218 -12.87 27.39 -14.20
N GLN A 219 -14.09 27.86 -13.91
CA GLN A 219 -15.09 27.01 -13.24
C GLN A 219 -15.43 25.77 -14.08
N GLN A 220 -15.63 25.93 -15.39
CA GLN A 220 -15.94 24.83 -16.30
C GLN A 220 -14.84 23.76 -16.34
N GLN A 221 -13.57 24.15 -16.21
CA GLN A 221 -12.45 23.20 -16.10
C GLN A 221 -12.43 22.45 -14.76
N LEU A 222 -12.88 23.09 -13.67
CA LEU A 222 -12.96 22.45 -12.35
C LEU A 222 -14.09 21.42 -12.25
N LEU A 223 -15.21 21.63 -12.95
CA LEU A 223 -16.38 20.74 -12.87
C LEU A 223 -16.08 19.25 -13.12
N PRO A 224 -15.45 18.84 -14.25
CA PRO A 224 -15.16 17.43 -14.50
C PRO A 224 -14.16 16.87 -13.48
N LEU A 225 -13.16 17.66 -13.07
CA LEU A 225 -12.18 17.22 -12.09
C LEU A 225 -12.79 16.98 -10.71
N ASN A 226 -13.76 17.81 -10.30
CA ASN A 226 -14.51 17.61 -9.06
C ASN A 226 -15.36 16.33 -9.12
N ALA A 227 -16.00 16.05 -10.25
CA ALA A 227 -16.76 14.81 -10.44
C ALA A 227 -15.85 13.58 -10.35
N GLU A 228 -14.66 13.63 -10.96
CA GLU A 228 -13.64 12.59 -10.85
C GLU A 228 -13.15 12.42 -9.40
N LEU A 229 -12.92 13.50 -8.67
CA LEU A 229 -12.51 13.45 -7.25
C LEU A 229 -13.58 12.80 -6.37
N ILE A 230 -14.86 13.09 -6.60
CA ILE A 230 -15.97 12.47 -5.88
C ILE A 230 -16.01 10.96 -6.15
N LYS A 231 -15.88 10.56 -7.43
CA LYS A 231 -15.83 9.14 -7.81
C LYS A 231 -14.66 8.43 -7.12
N LEU A 232 -13.48 9.05 -7.16
CA LEU A 232 -12.26 8.51 -6.55
C LEU A 232 -12.38 8.42 -5.03
N SER A 233 -12.95 9.43 -4.38
CA SER A 233 -13.28 9.40 -2.95
C SER A 233 -14.20 8.23 -2.61
N GLY A 234 -15.23 7.99 -3.42
CA GLY A 234 -16.10 6.83 -3.28
C GLY A 234 -15.35 5.49 -3.41
N GLN A 235 -14.39 5.38 -4.33
CA GLN A 235 -13.54 4.19 -4.46
C GLN A 235 -12.64 4.00 -3.23
N MET A 236 -11.99 5.06 -2.76
CA MET A 236 -11.16 5.02 -1.54
C MET A 236 -11.98 4.64 -0.31
N GLN A 237 -13.20 5.15 -0.18
CA GLN A 237 -14.09 4.79 0.93
C GLN A 237 -14.47 3.32 0.93
N LYS A 238 -14.75 2.73 -0.25
CA LYS A 238 -15.03 1.29 -0.38
C LYS A 238 -13.84 0.40 0.00
N MET A 239 -12.62 0.90 -0.16
CA MET A 239 -11.42 0.15 0.25
C MET A 239 -11.24 0.13 1.77
N VAL A 240 -11.81 1.07 2.52
CA VAL A 240 -11.57 1.19 3.98
C VAL A 240 -12.81 0.92 4.84
N ARG A 241 -14.01 0.85 4.26
CA ARG A 241 -15.29 0.62 4.95
C ARG A 241 -15.91 -0.72 4.62
#